data_AF-A0A1S9CDS0-F1
#
_entry.id   AF-A0A1S9CDS0-F1
#
_cell.length_a   1.000
_cell.length_b   1.000
_cell.length_c   1.000
_cell.angle_alpha   90.00
_cell.angle_beta   90.00
_cell.angle_gamma   90.00
#
_symmetry.space_group_name_H-M   'P 1'
#
loop_
_entity.id
_entity.type
_entity.pdbx_description
1 polymer ?
#
loop_
_entity_poly.entity_id
_entity_poly.type
_entity_poly.pdbx_seq_one_letter_code
_entity_poly.pdbx_strand_id
1 'polypeptide(L)'
;MDKKLKQGIKQNFIAPPPQRKDEFFSNLAYPKASFCEVLFAQIGFIRKRVWFAFALLLVMAFKSVNNFPVPEDSIPIISAMLPIFSLVAITEIYKSTAYNMAEMELACKYNLSKITLMRLSILGILGIILLFIYVLIASDNDFGLIRNLVYLAVPYLLSSNISLFVIAKFKNKDTVYVCCTLCLGISAGMILLQNTYKFIYSVDYVAIWSISFILLIALLGVNLVIFRKSQEELPWNFA
;
A
#
# COMPACT_ATOMS: atom_id res chain seq x y z
N MET A 1 46.81 20.47 30.44
CA MET A 1 46.38 19.16 30.97
C MET A 1 47.54 18.19 30.85
N ASP A 2 48.03 17.66 31.97
CA ASP A 2 49.31 16.98 32.07
C ASP A 2 49.31 15.61 31.36
N LYS A 3 50.34 15.31 30.55
CA LYS A 3 50.38 14.10 29.68
C LYS A 3 50.30 12.81 30.53
N LYS A 4 50.91 12.83 31.71
CA LYS A 4 50.90 11.71 32.67
C LYS A 4 49.49 11.43 33.19
N LEU A 5 48.71 12.47 33.43
CA LEU A 5 47.34 12.37 33.95
C LEU A 5 46.39 11.79 32.89
N LYS A 6 46.59 12.17 31.62
CA LYS A 6 45.85 11.61 30.47
C LYS A 6 46.18 10.13 30.23
N GLN A 7 47.44 9.72 30.44
CA GLN A 7 47.85 8.31 30.36
C GLN A 7 47.31 7.49 31.55
N GLY A 8 47.33 8.04 32.77
CA GLY A 8 46.79 7.37 33.96
C GLY A 8 45.28 7.12 33.85
N ILE A 9 44.52 8.09 33.35
CA ILE A 9 43.08 7.90 33.08
C ILE A 9 42.88 6.85 31.99
N LYS A 10 43.67 6.89 30.91
CA LYS A 10 43.59 5.89 29.83
C LYS A 10 43.94 4.48 30.26
N GLN A 11 44.77 4.28 31.28
CA GLN A 11 45.11 2.95 31.80
C GLN A 11 44.06 2.45 32.81
N ASN A 12 43.50 3.33 33.62
CA ASN A 12 42.56 2.95 34.68
C ASN A 12 41.09 2.90 34.21
N PHE A 13 40.74 3.59 33.12
CA PHE A 13 39.38 3.60 32.56
C PHE A 13 39.27 2.81 31.25
N ILE A 14 40.09 1.77 31.06
CA ILE A 14 39.88 0.81 29.97
C ILE A 14 38.66 -0.01 30.36
N ALA A 15 37.57 0.13 29.60
CA ALA A 15 36.39 -0.71 29.78
C ALA A 15 36.83 -2.18 29.70
N PRO A 16 36.48 -3.01 30.68
CA PRO A 16 36.85 -4.42 30.64
C PRO A 16 36.29 -5.08 29.37
N PRO A 17 37.01 -6.03 28.76
CA PRO A 17 36.50 -6.75 27.60
C PRO A 17 35.15 -7.36 27.95
N PRO A 18 34.16 -7.31 27.05
CA PRO A 18 32.79 -7.71 27.36
C PRO A 18 32.75 -9.19 27.71
N GLN A 19 32.60 -9.50 29.00
CA GLN A 19 32.44 -10.86 29.50
C GLN A 19 30.98 -11.30 29.31
N ARG A 20 30.76 -12.56 28.91
CA ARG A 20 29.41 -13.15 28.74
C ARG A 20 28.50 -12.42 27.75
N LYS A 21 29.08 -11.82 26.71
CA LYS A 21 28.33 -11.15 25.63
C LYS A 21 27.25 -12.07 25.05
N ASP A 22 27.60 -13.32 24.77
CA ASP A 22 26.70 -14.28 24.12
C ASP A 22 25.59 -14.77 25.07
N GLU A 23 25.91 -14.99 26.35
CA GLU A 23 24.93 -15.28 27.42
C GLU A 23 23.99 -14.10 27.68
N PHE A 24 24.49 -12.87 27.58
CA PHE A 24 23.67 -11.66 27.70
C PHE A 24 22.69 -11.57 26.52
N PHE A 25 23.17 -11.74 25.27
CA PHE A 25 22.29 -11.71 24.10
C PHE A 25 21.26 -12.85 24.09
N SER A 26 21.60 -14.02 24.63
CA SER A 26 20.64 -15.14 24.74
C SER A 26 19.61 -14.95 25.85
N ASN A 27 19.96 -14.26 26.94
CA ASN A 27 19.08 -13.95 28.07
C ASN A 27 18.22 -12.69 27.89
N LEU A 28 18.51 -11.85 26.89
CA LEU A 28 17.60 -10.76 26.55
C LEU A 28 16.25 -11.36 26.12
N ALA A 29 15.19 -11.03 26.86
CA ALA A 29 13.81 -11.33 26.51
C ALA A 29 13.35 -10.48 25.31
N TYR A 30 14.10 -10.54 24.21
CA TYR A 30 13.67 -9.97 22.95
C TYR A 30 12.50 -10.82 22.43
N PRO A 31 11.36 -10.21 22.07
CA PRO A 31 10.31 -10.94 21.37
C PRO A 31 10.93 -11.53 20.09
N LYS A 32 11.03 -12.86 20.05
CA LYS A 32 11.42 -13.65 18.89
C LYS A 32 10.20 -13.81 17.96
N ALA A 33 9.50 -12.71 17.70
CA ALA A 33 8.35 -12.75 16.81
C ALA A 33 8.84 -13.01 15.38
N SER A 34 8.32 -14.05 14.74
CA SER A 34 8.58 -14.32 13.33
C SER A 34 7.99 -13.20 12.46
N PHE A 35 8.58 -12.94 11.29
CA PHE A 35 8.05 -11.92 10.37
C PHE A 35 6.58 -12.18 10.02
N CYS A 36 6.20 -13.45 9.83
CA CYS A 36 4.82 -13.82 9.57
C CYS A 36 3.90 -13.54 10.76
N GLU A 37 4.34 -13.78 12.00
CA GLU A 37 3.56 -13.47 13.20
C GLU A 37 3.31 -11.97 13.33
N VAL A 38 4.33 -11.15 13.06
CA VAL A 38 4.19 -9.69 13.04
C VAL A 38 3.24 -9.26 11.92
N LEU A 39 3.30 -9.89 10.75
CA LEU A 39 2.42 -9.61 9.61
C LEU A 39 0.96 -9.97 9.94
N PHE A 40 0.68 -11.15 10.48
CA PHE A 40 -0.66 -11.56 10.91
C PHE A 40 -1.19 -10.66 12.03
N ALA A 41 -0.34 -10.25 12.98
CA ALA A 41 -0.72 -9.28 13.99
C ALA A 41 -1.15 -7.94 13.36
N GLN A 42 -0.47 -7.48 12.29
CA GLN A 42 -0.86 -6.24 11.59
C GLN A 42 -2.27 -6.28 11.01
N ILE A 43 -2.81 -7.44 10.63
CA ILE A 43 -4.18 -7.58 10.11
C ILE A 43 -5.20 -7.08 11.15
N GLY A 44 -5.00 -7.42 12.43
CA GLY A 44 -5.85 -6.96 13.52
C GLY A 44 -5.69 -5.47 13.85
N PHE A 45 -4.53 -4.88 13.52
CA PHE A 45 -4.28 -3.44 13.71
C PHE A 45 -4.87 -2.56 12.60
N ILE A 46 -5.25 -3.12 11.45
CA ILE A 46 -5.92 -2.38 10.37
C ILE A 46 -7.29 -1.90 10.87
N ARG A 47 -7.58 -0.61 10.68
CA ARG A 47 -8.84 -0.02 11.13
C ARG A 47 -10.07 -0.70 10.52
N LYS A 48 -11.11 -0.82 11.35
CA LYS A 48 -12.44 -1.35 10.98
C LYS A 48 -13.05 -0.69 9.73
N ARG A 49 -12.68 0.56 9.42
CA ARG A 49 -13.16 1.27 8.21
C ARG A 49 -12.68 0.61 6.91
N VAL A 50 -11.44 0.10 6.88
CA VAL A 50 -10.90 -0.62 5.71
C VAL A 50 -11.66 -1.92 5.51
N TRP A 51 -11.86 -2.67 6.59
CA TRP A 51 -12.66 -3.90 6.57
C TRP A 51 -14.09 -3.66 6.13
N PHE A 52 -14.70 -2.57 6.60
CA PHE A 52 -16.04 -2.17 6.17
C PHE A 52 -16.08 -1.82 4.68
N ALA A 53 -15.10 -1.04 4.17
CA ALA A 53 -15.02 -0.71 2.75
C ALA A 53 -14.81 -1.96 1.88
N PHE A 54 -13.94 -2.88 2.30
CA PHE A 54 -13.73 -4.16 1.64
C PHE A 54 -15.01 -5.01 1.63
N ALA A 55 -15.67 -5.16 2.77
CA ALA A 55 -16.92 -5.90 2.89
C ALA A 55 -18.05 -5.28 2.05
N LEU A 56 -18.16 -3.95 2.04
CA LEU A 56 -19.13 -3.23 1.21
C LEU A 56 -18.92 -3.52 -0.28
N LEU A 57 -17.67 -3.47 -0.75
CA LEU A 57 -17.34 -3.79 -2.14
C LEU A 57 -17.59 -5.26 -2.48
N LEU A 58 -17.38 -6.19 -1.54
CA LEU A 58 -17.75 -7.58 -1.75
C LEU A 58 -19.26 -7.77 -1.86
N VAL A 59 -20.05 -7.15 -0.97
CA VAL A 59 -21.52 -7.22 -1.04
C VAL A 59 -22.03 -6.65 -2.36
N MET A 60 -21.42 -5.56 -2.85
CA MET A 60 -21.72 -5.01 -4.17
C MET A 60 -21.45 -6.03 -5.28
N ALA A 61 -20.30 -6.70 -5.24
CA ALA A 61 -19.93 -7.75 -6.19
C ALA A 61 -20.93 -8.91 -6.19
N PHE A 62 -21.32 -9.42 -5.01
CA PHE A 62 -22.30 -10.49 -4.88
C PHE A 62 -23.71 -10.08 -5.35
N LYS A 63 -24.12 -8.83 -5.10
CA LYS A 63 -25.40 -8.32 -5.61
C LYS A 63 -25.44 -8.28 -7.14
N SER A 64 -24.32 -7.99 -7.79
CA SER A 64 -24.23 -8.02 -9.26
C SER A 64 -24.51 -9.43 -9.82
N VAL A 65 -24.20 -10.50 -9.09
CA VAL A 65 -24.50 -11.88 -9.51
C VAL A 65 -25.97 -12.23 -9.32
N ASN A 66 -26.58 -11.82 -8.20
CA ASN A 66 -27.92 -12.26 -7.81
C ASN A 66 -29.07 -11.52 -8.52
N ASN A 67 -28.80 -10.34 -9.07
CA ASN A 67 -29.76 -9.66 -9.94
C ASN A 67 -29.52 -10.11 -11.40
N PHE A 68 -30.51 -10.81 -11.96
CA PHE A 68 -30.63 -11.14 -13.40
C PHE A 68 -30.24 -9.98 -14.34
N PRO A 69 -29.85 -10.32 -15.59
CA PRO A 69 -28.46 -10.39 -16.02
C PRO A 69 -27.73 -9.07 -15.77
N VAL A 70 -26.45 -9.15 -15.40
CA VAL A 70 -25.53 -7.99 -15.32
C VAL A 70 -25.66 -7.18 -16.61
N PRO A 71 -26.28 -5.99 -16.60
CA PRO A 71 -26.33 -5.18 -17.81
C PRO A 71 -24.89 -4.87 -18.24
N GLU A 72 -24.62 -4.80 -19.55
CA GLU A 72 -23.29 -4.45 -20.10
C GLU A 72 -22.71 -3.16 -19.47
N ASP A 73 -23.58 -2.30 -18.94
CA ASP A 73 -23.27 -1.06 -18.23
C ASP A 73 -22.66 -1.22 -16.82
N SER A 74 -22.55 -2.45 -16.29
CA SER A 74 -22.12 -2.68 -14.88
C SER A 74 -20.61 -2.67 -14.68
N ILE A 75 -19.84 -3.15 -15.65
CA ILE A 75 -18.37 -3.25 -15.56
C ILE A 75 -17.73 -1.86 -15.35
N PRO A 76 -18.13 -0.81 -16.08
CA PRO A 76 -17.56 0.52 -15.86
C PRO A 76 -17.92 1.13 -14.49
N ILE A 77 -19.12 0.86 -13.96
CA ILE A 77 -19.54 1.33 -12.63
C ILE A 77 -18.64 0.71 -11.56
N ILE A 78 -18.41 -0.60 -11.65
CA ILE A 78 -17.51 -1.33 -10.75
C ILE A 78 -16.07 -0.79 -10.88
N SER A 79 -15.61 -0.58 -12.11
CA SER A 79 -14.30 -0.02 -12.43
C SER A 79 -14.08 1.36 -11.77
N ALA A 80 -15.11 2.20 -11.72
CA ALA A 80 -15.06 3.50 -11.05
C ALA A 80 -15.05 3.42 -9.50
N MET A 81 -15.53 2.32 -8.90
CA MET A 81 -15.53 2.14 -7.44
C MET A 81 -14.18 1.65 -6.90
N LEU A 82 -13.39 0.92 -7.69
CA LEU A 82 -12.08 0.39 -7.27
C LEU A 82 -11.06 1.46 -6.84
N PRO A 83 -10.96 2.64 -7.51
CA PRO A 83 -10.16 3.76 -7.01
C PRO A 83 -10.54 4.21 -5.59
N ILE A 84 -11.82 4.10 -5.20
CA ILE A 84 -12.29 4.47 -3.86
C ILE A 84 -11.72 3.50 -2.80
N PHE A 85 -11.59 2.21 -3.13
CA PHE A 85 -10.91 1.26 -2.25
C PHE A 85 -9.44 1.64 -2.02
N SER A 86 -8.75 2.00 -3.10
CA SER A 86 -7.35 2.43 -3.01
C SER A 86 -7.25 3.63 -2.05
N LEU A 87 -8.16 4.60 -2.14
CA LEU A 87 -8.19 5.77 -1.25
C LEU A 87 -8.24 5.38 0.23
N VAL A 88 -9.15 4.47 0.58
CA VAL A 88 -9.28 3.98 1.96
C VAL A 88 -7.99 3.29 2.42
N ALA A 89 -7.35 2.48 1.56
CA ALA A 89 -6.06 1.87 1.85
C ALA A 89 -4.95 2.92 2.09
N ILE A 90 -4.89 3.96 1.27
CA ILE A 90 -3.90 5.03 1.37
C ILE A 90 -4.05 5.82 2.66
N THR A 91 -5.28 6.15 3.07
CA THR A 91 -5.50 6.88 4.33
C THR A 91 -5.00 6.12 5.55
N GLU A 92 -4.99 4.79 5.49
CA GLU A 92 -4.45 3.94 6.55
C GLU A 92 -2.92 3.90 6.55
N ILE A 93 -2.31 3.79 5.37
CA ILE A 93 -0.85 3.83 5.20
C ILE A 93 -0.30 5.19 5.65
N TYR A 94 -0.93 6.27 5.20
CA TYR A 94 -0.53 7.64 5.52
C TYR A 94 -0.60 7.94 7.02
N LYS A 95 -1.66 7.51 7.72
CA LYS A 95 -1.75 7.72 9.17
C LYS A 95 -0.54 7.12 9.88
N SER A 96 -0.08 5.96 9.43
CA SER A 96 1.09 5.32 10.03
C SER A 96 2.37 6.12 9.82
N THR A 97 2.52 6.85 8.72
CA THR A 97 3.70 7.67 8.41
C THR A 97 3.63 9.10 8.96
N ALA A 98 2.43 9.65 9.14
CA ALA A 98 2.21 11.08 9.41
C ALA A 98 2.39 11.53 10.86
N TYR A 99 2.45 10.60 11.81
CA TYR A 99 2.58 10.94 13.23
C TYR A 99 4.03 11.23 13.67
N ASN A 100 4.97 11.45 12.74
CA ASN A 100 6.38 11.79 13.05
C ASN A 100 6.94 10.90 14.18
N MET A 101 6.72 9.59 14.07
CA MET A 101 7.14 8.63 15.09
C MET A 101 8.66 8.33 15.02
N ALA A 102 9.45 9.25 14.44
CA ALA A 102 10.89 9.13 14.30
C ALA A 102 11.60 8.89 15.64
N GLU A 103 11.08 9.44 16.73
CA GLU A 103 11.62 9.20 18.07
C GLU A 103 11.33 7.78 18.59
N MET A 104 10.18 7.18 18.21
CA MET A 104 9.87 5.79 18.54
C MET A 104 10.52 4.79 17.57
N GLU A 105 10.91 5.23 16.37
CA GLU A 105 11.66 4.45 15.38
C GLU A 105 13.08 4.11 15.86
N LEU A 106 13.72 5.01 16.62
CA LEU A 106 15.05 4.78 17.22
C LEU A 106 15.03 3.75 18.36
N ALA A 107 13.90 3.60 19.03
CA ALA A 107 13.76 2.72 20.21
C ALA A 107 13.27 1.30 19.89
N CYS A 108 12.78 1.04 18.67
CA CYS A 108 12.12 -0.23 18.30
C CYS A 108 12.93 -1.09 17.31
N LYS A 109 12.98 -2.42 17.56
CA LYS A 109 13.61 -3.45 16.69
C LYS A 109 13.04 -3.50 15.27
N TYR A 110 11.76 -3.16 15.09
CA TYR A 110 11.11 -3.03 13.78
C TYR A 110 10.81 -1.57 13.52
N ASN A 111 11.54 -0.98 12.56
CA ASN A 111 11.30 0.38 12.09
C ASN A 111 9.85 0.53 11.62
N LEU A 112 9.20 1.66 11.93
CA LEU A 112 7.87 2.03 11.44
C LEU A 112 7.74 1.86 9.92
N SER A 113 8.82 2.14 9.17
CA SER A 113 8.95 1.89 7.73
C SER A 113 8.69 0.43 7.33
N LYS A 114 9.07 -0.54 8.16
CA LYS A 114 8.79 -1.96 7.91
C LYS A 114 7.32 -2.27 8.15
N ILE A 115 6.72 -1.66 9.17
CA ILE A 115 5.29 -1.85 9.49
C ILE A 115 4.41 -1.22 8.42
N THR A 116 4.77 -0.03 7.92
CA THR A 116 4.03 0.65 6.84
C THR A 116 4.10 -0.16 5.54
N LEU A 117 5.25 -0.74 5.23
CA LEU A 117 5.43 -1.65 4.10
C LEU A 117 4.59 -2.94 4.25
N MET A 118 4.54 -3.54 5.45
CA MET A 118 3.68 -4.69 5.72
C MET A 118 2.19 -4.35 5.57
N ARG A 119 1.77 -3.17 6.01
CA ARG A 119 0.37 -2.73 5.84
C ARG A 119 0.05 -2.48 4.36
N LEU A 120 0.97 -1.86 3.62
CA LEU A 120 0.85 -1.67 2.18
C LEU A 120 0.73 -3.02 1.45
N SER A 121 1.51 -4.03 1.83
CA SER A 121 1.41 -5.36 1.22
C SER A 121 0.08 -6.05 1.53
N ILE A 122 -0.41 -6.01 2.78
CA ILE A 122 -1.71 -6.56 3.15
C ILE A 122 -2.84 -5.88 2.35
N LEU A 123 -2.83 -4.55 2.30
CA LEU A 123 -3.84 -3.78 1.56
C LEU A 123 -3.76 -4.03 0.04
N GLY A 124 -2.55 -4.18 -0.51
CA GLY A 124 -2.34 -4.57 -1.89
C GLY A 124 -2.90 -5.96 -2.21
N ILE A 125 -2.66 -6.95 -1.33
CA ILE A 125 -3.23 -8.30 -1.45
C ILE A 125 -4.76 -8.26 -1.40
N LEU A 126 -5.34 -7.49 -0.47
CA LEU A 126 -6.80 -7.30 -0.42
C LEU A 126 -7.35 -6.72 -1.72
N GLY A 127 -6.66 -5.75 -2.33
CA GLY A 127 -7.06 -5.20 -3.62
C GLY A 127 -6.98 -6.21 -4.77
N ILE A 128 -5.95 -7.06 -4.80
CA ILE A 128 -5.83 -8.14 -5.79
C ILE A 128 -6.94 -9.18 -5.60
N ILE A 129 -7.27 -9.53 -4.35
CA ILE A 129 -8.38 -10.44 -4.04
C ILE A 129 -9.71 -9.85 -4.54
N LEU A 130 -9.96 -8.57 -4.29
CA LEU A 130 -11.14 -7.88 -4.82
C LEU A 130 -11.20 -7.97 -6.35
N LEU A 131 -10.13 -7.60 -7.03
CA LEU A 131 -10.05 -7.68 -8.50
C LEU A 131 -10.35 -9.09 -9.00
N PHE A 132 -9.78 -10.11 -8.37
CA PHE A 132 -9.98 -11.50 -8.75
C PHE A 132 -11.45 -11.93 -8.60
N ILE A 133 -12.08 -11.59 -7.48
CA ILE A 133 -13.51 -11.89 -7.25
C ILE A 133 -14.39 -11.20 -8.30
N TYR A 134 -14.12 -9.94 -8.61
CA TYR A 134 -14.85 -9.21 -9.66
C TYR A 134 -14.65 -9.82 -11.06
N VAL A 135 -13.45 -10.29 -11.38
CA VAL A 135 -13.19 -10.98 -12.66
C VAL A 135 -13.93 -12.31 -12.75
N LEU A 136 -13.95 -13.10 -11.66
CA LEU A 136 -14.70 -14.36 -11.61
C LEU A 136 -16.19 -14.13 -11.83
N ILE A 137 -16.76 -13.13 -11.16
CA ILE A 137 -18.17 -12.74 -11.32
C ILE A 137 -18.45 -12.25 -12.75
N ALA A 138 -17.53 -11.52 -13.36
CA ALA A 138 -17.68 -11.04 -14.72
C ALA A 138 -17.47 -12.13 -15.79
N SER A 139 -16.92 -13.29 -15.42
CA SER A 139 -16.59 -14.39 -16.35
C SER A 139 -17.81 -15.13 -16.90
N ASP A 140 -18.97 -15.00 -16.25
CA ASP A 140 -20.21 -15.60 -16.72
C ASP A 140 -20.79 -14.86 -17.95
N ASN A 141 -20.25 -13.69 -18.29
CA ASN A 141 -20.59 -12.98 -19.52
C ASN A 141 -19.73 -13.54 -20.66
N ASP A 142 -20.27 -13.59 -21.90
CA ASP A 142 -19.58 -14.05 -23.14
C ASP A 142 -18.31 -13.25 -23.54
N PHE A 143 -17.86 -12.38 -22.64
CA PHE A 143 -16.74 -11.50 -22.80
C PHE A 143 -15.49 -12.10 -22.16
N GLY A 144 -14.40 -12.18 -22.95
CA GLY A 144 -13.16 -12.84 -22.52
C GLY A 144 -12.60 -12.34 -21.19
N LEU A 145 -12.24 -13.28 -20.31
CA LEU A 145 -11.66 -13.07 -18.97
C LEU A 145 -10.57 -12.00 -18.90
N ILE A 146 -9.63 -12.05 -19.86
CA ILE A 146 -8.49 -11.12 -19.93
C ILE A 146 -8.97 -9.68 -20.10
N ARG A 147 -10.02 -9.48 -20.88
CA ARG A 147 -10.59 -8.16 -21.15
C ARG A 147 -11.19 -7.54 -19.89
N ASN A 148 -11.97 -8.31 -19.16
CA ASN A 148 -12.61 -7.86 -17.91
C ASN A 148 -11.54 -7.54 -16.85
N LEU A 149 -10.50 -8.37 -16.75
CA LEU A 149 -9.37 -8.12 -15.85
C LEU A 149 -8.71 -6.79 -16.16
N VAL A 150 -8.36 -6.54 -17.43
CA VAL A 150 -7.65 -5.32 -17.83
C VAL A 150 -8.50 -4.07 -17.54
N TYR A 151 -9.79 -4.08 -17.89
CA TYR A 151 -10.67 -2.92 -17.66
C TYR A 151 -10.92 -2.60 -16.18
N LEU A 152 -10.93 -3.62 -15.32
CA LEU A 152 -11.07 -3.44 -13.87
C LEU A 152 -9.75 -3.01 -13.23
N ALA A 153 -8.64 -3.62 -13.66
CA ALA A 153 -7.35 -3.43 -13.00
C ALA A 153 -6.71 -2.07 -13.34
N VAL A 154 -6.89 -1.54 -14.54
CA VAL A 154 -6.24 -0.27 -14.95
C VAL A 154 -6.59 0.92 -14.05
N PRO A 155 -7.87 1.27 -13.78
CA PRO A 155 -8.19 2.40 -12.90
C PRO A 155 -7.76 2.18 -11.45
N TYR A 156 -7.82 0.93 -10.96
CA TYR A 156 -7.29 0.58 -9.64
C TYR A 156 -5.76 0.79 -9.55
N LEU A 157 -5.02 0.30 -10.55
CA LEU A 157 -3.57 0.45 -10.65
C LEU A 157 -3.18 1.92 -10.81
N LEU A 158 -3.92 2.68 -11.60
CA LEU A 158 -3.66 4.11 -11.81
C LEU A 158 -3.79 4.89 -10.48
N SER A 159 -4.89 4.68 -9.76
CA SER A 159 -5.12 5.34 -8.47
C SER A 159 -4.09 4.95 -7.40
N SER A 160 -3.78 3.66 -7.29
CA SER A 160 -2.76 3.16 -6.36
C SER A 160 -1.35 3.65 -6.71
N ASN A 161 -1.00 3.76 -7.99
CA ASN A 161 0.29 4.33 -8.42
C ASN A 161 0.43 5.80 -8.05
N ILE A 162 -0.56 6.62 -8.42
CA ILE A 162 -0.53 8.06 -8.17
C ILE A 162 -0.44 8.33 -6.67
N SER A 163 -1.24 7.62 -5.88
CA SER A 163 -1.21 7.77 -4.44
C SER A 163 0.12 7.37 -3.81
N LEU A 164 0.70 6.24 -4.21
CA LEU A 164 1.98 5.78 -3.68
C LEU A 164 3.09 6.76 -4.03
N PHE A 165 3.10 7.28 -5.26
CA PHE A 165 4.03 8.32 -5.69
C PHE A 165 3.88 9.61 -4.87
N VAL A 166 2.64 10.06 -4.66
CA VAL A 166 2.33 11.28 -3.91
C VAL A 166 2.76 11.14 -2.44
N ILE A 167 2.52 10.00 -1.80
CA ILE A 167 2.99 9.72 -0.43
C ILE A 167 4.52 9.62 -0.38
N ALA A 168 5.15 9.00 -1.37
CA ALA A 168 6.60 8.84 -1.40
C ALA A 168 7.32 10.20 -1.52
N LYS A 169 6.74 11.14 -2.28
CA LYS A 169 7.32 12.46 -2.57
C LYS A 169 6.92 13.55 -1.58
N PHE A 170 5.66 13.58 -1.15
CA PHE A 170 5.13 14.62 -0.27
C PHE A 170 4.77 14.02 1.09
N LYS A 171 5.57 14.32 2.12
CA LYS A 171 5.37 13.82 3.50
C LYS A 171 4.51 14.73 4.38
N ASN A 172 3.85 15.74 3.79
CA ASN A 172 3.06 16.73 4.52
C ASN A 172 1.69 16.18 4.95
N LYS A 173 1.13 16.74 6.03
CA LYS A 173 -0.24 16.44 6.54
C LYS A 173 -1.32 16.55 5.47
N ASP A 174 -1.11 17.44 4.51
CA ASP A 174 -2.08 17.74 3.46
C ASP A 174 -2.03 16.77 2.28
N THR A 175 -1.01 15.90 2.21
CA THR A 175 -0.85 14.91 1.14
C THR A 175 -2.06 13.96 1.06
N VAL A 176 -2.74 13.68 2.18
CA VAL A 176 -3.97 12.86 2.17
C VAL A 176 -5.07 13.53 1.37
N TYR A 177 -5.26 14.84 1.54
CA TYR A 177 -6.29 15.57 0.82
C TYR A 177 -6.00 15.60 -0.68
N VAL A 178 -4.73 15.76 -1.06
CA VAL A 178 -4.29 15.64 -2.46
C VAL A 178 -4.57 14.24 -3.01
N CYS A 179 -4.32 13.20 -2.22
CA CYS A 179 -4.63 11.85 -2.63
C CYS A 179 -6.16 11.61 -2.75
N CYS A 180 -6.95 12.14 -1.82
CA CYS A 180 -8.41 12.10 -1.87
C CYS A 180 -8.94 12.73 -3.16
N THR A 181 -8.48 13.94 -3.49
CA THR A 181 -8.94 14.64 -4.70
C THR A 181 -8.53 13.90 -5.97
N LEU A 182 -7.32 13.32 -6.00
CA LEU A 182 -6.86 12.52 -7.14
C LEU A 182 -7.67 11.23 -7.31
N CYS A 183 -7.88 10.44 -6.25
CA CYS A 183 -8.66 9.21 -6.32
C CYS A 183 -10.13 9.47 -6.72
N LEU A 184 -10.75 10.51 -6.14
CA LEU A 184 -12.11 10.90 -6.49
C LEU A 184 -12.18 11.46 -7.92
N GLY A 185 -11.17 12.23 -8.34
CA GLY A 185 -11.07 12.74 -9.70
C GLY A 185 -10.94 11.63 -10.74
N ILE A 186 -10.17 10.57 -10.46
CA ILE A 186 -10.06 9.39 -11.32
C ILE A 186 -11.39 8.66 -11.39
N SER A 187 -12.06 8.43 -10.25
CA SER A 187 -13.38 7.78 -10.19
C SER A 187 -14.43 8.58 -11.00
N ALA A 188 -14.52 9.89 -10.77
CA ALA A 188 -15.42 10.77 -11.50
C ALA A 188 -15.07 10.84 -12.99
N GLY A 189 -13.79 10.88 -13.34
CA GLY A 189 -13.31 10.86 -14.71
C GLY A 189 -13.72 9.60 -15.45
N MET A 190 -13.63 8.43 -14.81
CA MET A 190 -14.09 7.16 -15.39
C MET A 190 -15.60 7.16 -15.65
N ILE A 191 -16.41 7.69 -14.73
CA ILE A 191 -17.87 7.82 -14.90
C ILE A 191 -18.21 8.78 -16.04
N LEU A 192 -17.54 9.93 -16.11
CA LEU A 192 -17.74 10.91 -17.18
C LEU A 192 -17.36 10.33 -18.54
N LEU A 193 -16.19 9.67 -18.64
CA LEU A 193 -15.71 9.03 -19.86
C LEU A 193 -16.67 7.92 -20.33
N GLN A 194 -17.22 7.13 -19.40
CA GLN A 194 -18.24 6.14 -19.74
C GLN A 194 -19.49 6.81 -20.34
N ASN A 195 -19.97 7.90 -19.71
CA ASN A 195 -21.20 8.55 -20.13
C ASN A 195 -21.05 9.25 -21.49
N THR A 196 -19.88 9.83 -21.78
CA THR A 196 -19.61 10.52 -23.05
C THR A 196 -19.17 9.59 -24.17
N TYR A 197 -18.41 8.54 -23.85
CA TYR A 197 -17.73 7.70 -24.82
C TYR A 197 -17.87 6.21 -24.47
N LYS A 198 -19.09 5.68 -24.61
CA LYS A 198 -19.38 4.24 -24.40
C LYS A 198 -18.50 3.30 -25.24
N PHE A 199 -17.93 3.79 -26.35
CA PHE A 199 -17.01 3.04 -27.21
C PHE A 199 -15.69 2.66 -26.52
N ILE A 200 -15.27 3.34 -25.44
CA ILE A 200 -13.97 3.12 -24.80
C ILE A 200 -13.82 1.71 -24.20
N TYR A 201 -14.95 1.09 -23.84
CA TYR A 201 -15.02 -0.29 -23.35
C TYR A 201 -15.33 -1.30 -24.46
N SER A 202 -15.29 -0.89 -25.74
CA SER A 202 -15.46 -1.78 -26.89
C SER A 202 -14.23 -2.67 -27.11
N VAL A 203 -14.45 -3.77 -27.83
CA VAL A 203 -13.42 -4.79 -28.13
C VAL A 203 -12.22 -4.21 -28.88
N ASP A 204 -12.41 -3.13 -29.65
CA ASP A 204 -11.37 -2.52 -30.48
C ASP A 204 -10.25 -1.86 -29.65
N TYR A 205 -10.56 -1.43 -28.42
CA TYR A 205 -9.62 -0.70 -27.56
C TYR A 205 -8.87 -1.58 -26.56
N VAL A 206 -9.15 -2.89 -26.52
CA VAL A 206 -8.53 -3.83 -25.56
C VAL A 206 -7.00 -3.80 -25.63
N ALA A 207 -6.42 -3.62 -26.82
CA ALA A 207 -4.98 -3.51 -27.00
C ALA A 207 -4.38 -2.26 -26.31
N ILE A 208 -5.08 -1.12 -26.34
CA ILE A 208 -4.61 0.12 -25.70
C ILE A 208 -4.69 -0.03 -24.17
N TRP A 209 -5.76 -0.66 -23.69
CA TRP A 209 -5.93 -0.93 -22.28
C TRP A 209 -4.91 -1.95 -21.74
N SER A 210 -4.55 -2.97 -22.54
CA SER A 210 -3.52 -3.94 -22.15
C SER A 210 -2.12 -3.32 -22.11
N ILE A 211 -1.78 -2.44 -23.06
CA ILE A 211 -0.53 -1.65 -23.02
C ILE A 211 -0.51 -0.78 -21.76
N SER A 212 -1.61 -0.10 -21.46
CA SER A 212 -1.75 0.74 -20.26
C SER A 212 -1.57 -0.08 -18.97
N PHE A 213 -2.13 -1.29 -18.93
CA PHE A 213 -1.97 -2.21 -17.81
C PHE A 213 -0.50 -2.61 -17.58
N ILE A 214 0.22 -3.00 -18.64
CA ILE A 214 1.65 -3.34 -18.56
C ILE A 214 2.48 -2.14 -18.06
N LEU A 215 2.19 -0.96 -18.59
CA LEU A 215 2.87 0.28 -18.18
C LEU A 215 2.60 0.61 -16.70
N LEU A 216 1.37 0.44 -16.23
CA LEU A 216 1.00 0.71 -14.84
C LEU A 216 1.64 -0.30 -13.85
N ILE A 217 1.85 -1.55 -14.27
CA ILE A 217 2.61 -2.53 -13.48
C ILE A 217 4.07 -2.10 -13.36
N ALA A 218 4.69 -1.68 -14.47
CA ALA A 218 6.06 -1.19 -14.45
C ALA A 218 6.21 0.05 -13.53
N LEU A 219 5.28 0.99 -13.62
CA LEU A 219 5.22 2.16 -12.74
C LEU A 219 5.02 1.77 -11.28
N LEU A 220 4.23 0.74 -10.98
CA LEU A 220 4.03 0.28 -9.60
C LEU A 220 5.34 -0.21 -8.98
N GLY A 221 6.11 -0.99 -9.76
CA GLY A 221 7.44 -1.43 -9.34
C GLY A 221 8.38 -0.25 -9.03
N VAL A 222 8.41 0.74 -9.92
CA VAL A 222 9.22 1.96 -9.72
C VAL A 222 8.75 2.74 -8.48
N ASN A 223 7.44 2.93 -8.32
CA ASN A 223 6.87 3.66 -7.18
C ASN A 223 7.14 2.94 -5.84
N LEU A 224 7.14 1.61 -5.82
CA LEU A 224 7.52 0.83 -4.63
C LEU A 224 9.00 1.02 -4.28
N VAL A 225 9.89 1.09 -5.28
CA VAL A 225 11.31 1.37 -5.06
C VAL A 225 11.52 2.79 -4.54
N ILE A 226 10.86 3.78 -5.15
CA ILE A 226 10.91 5.19 -4.69
C ILE A 226 10.37 5.30 -3.27
N PHE A 227 9.24 4.66 -2.97
CA PHE A 227 8.65 4.65 -1.64
C PHE A 227 9.62 4.02 -0.63
N ARG A 228 10.20 2.86 -0.94
CA ARG A 228 11.19 2.20 -0.07
C ARG A 228 12.40 3.09 0.18
N LYS A 229 12.96 3.71 -0.85
CA LYS A 229 14.12 4.62 -0.71
C LYS A 229 13.78 5.84 0.14
N SER A 230 12.61 6.43 -0.07
CA SER A 230 12.09 7.54 0.74
C SER A 230 11.92 7.16 2.22
N GLN A 231 11.69 5.88 2.53
CA GLN A 231 11.67 5.38 3.91
C GLN A 231 13.09 5.16 4.49
N GLU A 232 14.10 4.89 3.67
CA GLU A 232 15.51 4.68 4.06
C GLU A 232 16.28 6.00 4.22
N GLU A 233 15.84 7.09 3.61
CA GLU A 233 16.44 8.43 3.77
C GLU A 233 16.02 9.12 5.08
N LEU A 234 14.88 8.74 5.68
CA LEU A 234 14.41 9.22 6.99
C LEU A 234 15.41 9.01 8.15
N PRO A 235 16.05 7.82 8.32
CA PRO A 235 16.98 7.61 9.42
C PRO A 235 18.28 8.43 9.35
N TRP A 236 18.62 9.04 8.21
CA TRP A 236 19.91 9.73 8.01
C TRP A 236 19.82 11.25 7.92
N ASN A 237 18.62 11.82 7.82
CA ASN A 237 18.43 13.27 7.69
C ASN A 237 18.17 13.99 9.03
N PHE A 238 18.52 13.35 10.16
CA PHE A 238 18.53 13.93 11.51
C PHE A 238 19.94 14.39 11.91
N ALA A 239 20.71 14.92 10.96
CA ALA A 239 22.02 15.53 11.21
C ALA A 239 21.95 17.04 11.01
#